data_AF-A0A183GXK4-F1
#
_entry.id   AF-A0A183GXK4-F1
#
_cell.length_a   1.000
_cell.length_b   1.000
_cell.length_c   1.000
_cell.angle_alpha   90.00
_cell.angle_beta   90.00
_cell.angle_gamma   90.00
#
_symmetry.space_group_name_H-M   'P 1'
#
loop_
_entity.id
_entity.type
_entity.pdbx_description
1 polymer ?
#
loop_
_entity_poly.entity_id
_entity_poly.type
_entity_poly.pdbx_seq_one_letter_code
_entity_poly.pdbx_strand_id
1 'polypeptide(L)'
;LPSVQVRPEWQVIEEMDFPRLLKLNLPGVGTGEDIGKHLYGTLHFYDKAIDRVSVRTPINLQRCGGNFYNVTTTEDPVIEELAQQGIGNVFATDIILATLMTATRSVSWR
;
A
#
# COMPACT_ATOMS: atom_id res chain seq x y z
N LEU A 1 -11.18 -13.21 15.37
CA LEU A 1 -11.68 -14.09 14.29
C LEU A 1 -10.58 -14.17 13.24
N PRO A 2 -10.27 -15.35 12.67
CA PRO A 2 -9.30 -15.43 11.58
C PRO A 2 -9.77 -14.55 10.41
N SER A 3 -8.87 -13.82 9.76
CA SER A 3 -9.21 -12.90 8.66
C SER A 3 -9.80 -13.63 7.45
N VAL A 4 -9.52 -14.94 7.32
CA VAL A 4 -10.06 -15.82 6.27
C VAL A 4 -10.39 -17.20 6.85
N GLN A 5 -11.46 -17.81 6.35
CA GLN A 5 -11.82 -19.20 6.63
C GLN A 5 -11.01 -20.15 5.72
N VAL A 6 -10.15 -20.97 6.33
CA VAL A 6 -9.36 -21.99 5.60
C VAL A 6 -10.30 -23.06 5.07
N ARG A 7 -10.21 -23.37 3.78
CA ARG A 7 -11.04 -24.38 3.13
C ARG A 7 -10.27 -25.68 2.88
N PRO A 8 -10.91 -26.86 2.91
CA PRO A 8 -10.24 -28.14 2.73
C PRO A 8 -9.52 -28.31 1.38
N GLU A 9 -9.99 -27.62 0.34
CA GLU A 9 -9.43 -27.68 -1.02
C GLU A 9 -8.15 -26.84 -1.19
N TRP A 10 -7.73 -26.08 -0.18
CA TRP A 10 -6.52 -25.25 -0.26
C TRP A 10 -5.26 -26.08 -0.08
N GLN A 11 -4.37 -26.01 -1.06
CA GLN A 11 -3.07 -26.66 -0.99
C GLN A 11 -2.03 -25.72 -0.38
N VAL A 12 -1.33 -26.20 0.66
CA VAL A 12 -0.15 -25.50 1.19
C VAL A 12 0.99 -25.65 0.18
N ILE A 13 1.48 -24.53 -0.33
CA ILE A 13 2.60 -24.49 -1.27
C ILE A 13 3.92 -24.28 -0.53
N GLU A 14 3.97 -23.29 0.35
CA GLU A 14 5.15 -22.95 1.14
C GLU A 14 4.73 -22.33 2.48
N GLU A 15 5.53 -22.58 3.51
CA GLU A 15 5.45 -21.91 4.80
C GLU A 15 6.73 -21.12 5.06
N MET A 16 6.57 -19.86 5.50
CA MET A 16 7.68 -18.97 5.81
C MET A 16 7.47 -18.37 7.21
N ASP A 17 8.48 -18.52 8.07
CA ASP A 17 8.49 -17.92 9.40
C ASP A 17 9.19 -16.54 9.39
N PHE A 18 8.91 -15.73 10.41
CA PHE A 18 9.51 -14.39 10.51
C PHE A 18 11.04 -14.41 10.64
N PRO A 19 11.67 -15.34 11.38
CA PRO A 19 13.13 -15.45 11.41
C PRO A 19 13.78 -15.65 10.03
N ARG A 20 13.15 -16.39 9.11
CA ARG A 20 13.63 -16.55 7.73
C ARG A 20 13.50 -15.24 6.95
N LEU A 21 12.36 -14.56 7.05
CA LEU A 21 12.12 -13.28 6.36
C LEU A 21 13.09 -12.17 6.82
N LEU A 22 13.40 -12.09 8.12
CA LEU A 22 14.31 -11.08 8.68
C LEU A 22 15.75 -11.19 8.16
N LYS A 23 16.15 -12.34 7.61
CA LYS A 23 17.49 -12.55 7.03
C LYS A 23 17.57 -12.20 5.55
N LEU A 24 16.43 -11.96 4.89
CA LEU A 24 16.40 -11.62 3.48
C LEU A 24 16.89 -10.19 3.27
N ASN A 25 17.70 -10.00 2.23
CA ASN A 25 18.20 -8.69 1.83
C ASN A 25 18.37 -8.66 0.31
N LEU A 26 17.93 -7.58 -0.32
CA LEU A 26 18.07 -7.34 -1.75
C LEU A 26 18.69 -5.94 -1.96
N PRO A 27 20.03 -5.82 -1.93
CA PRO A 27 20.70 -4.55 -2.20
C PRO A 27 20.61 -4.18 -3.70
N GLY A 28 20.79 -2.89 -4.00
CA GLY A 28 20.88 -2.42 -5.39
C GLY A 28 19.53 -2.13 -6.06
N VAL A 29 18.45 -2.04 -5.30
CA VAL A 29 17.17 -1.52 -5.80
C VAL A 29 17.31 -0.01 -6.01
N GLY A 30 17.06 0.44 -7.25
CA GLY A 30 17.11 1.86 -7.62
C GLY A 30 15.91 2.68 -7.12
N THR A 31 15.89 3.96 -7.45
CA THR A 31 14.72 4.81 -7.22
C THR A 31 13.59 4.43 -8.17
N GLY A 32 12.34 4.59 -7.73
CA GLY A 32 11.19 4.50 -8.64
C GLY A 32 11.24 5.59 -9.71
N GLU A 33 10.71 5.27 -10.89
CA GLU A 33 10.60 6.19 -12.02
C GLU A 33 9.12 6.40 -12.35
N ASP A 34 8.74 7.65 -12.62
CA ASP A 34 7.38 7.98 -13.04
C ASP A 34 7.12 7.39 -14.43
N ILE A 35 5.95 6.77 -14.61
CA ILE A 35 5.56 6.17 -15.88
C ILE A 35 5.03 7.27 -16.79
N GLY A 36 5.91 7.87 -17.60
CA GLY A 36 5.54 8.84 -18.64
C GLY A 36 4.63 9.97 -18.15
N LYS A 37 3.37 9.98 -18.62
CA LYS A 37 2.36 10.99 -18.25
C LYS A 37 1.31 10.47 -17.26
N HIS A 38 1.51 9.30 -16.66
CA HIS A 38 0.56 8.66 -15.74
C HIS A 38 0.61 9.31 -14.35
N LEU A 39 0.20 10.58 -14.26
CA LEU A 39 -0.03 11.30 -13.01
C LEU A 39 -1.50 11.75 -12.97
N TYR A 40 -2.23 11.29 -11.96
CA TYR A 40 -3.67 11.48 -11.85
C TYR A 40 -4.07 12.13 -10.52
N GLY A 41 -5.21 12.81 -10.54
CA GLY A 41 -5.77 13.48 -9.37
C GLY A 41 -5.27 14.91 -9.17
N THR A 42 -5.66 15.49 -8.05
CA THR A 42 -5.34 16.88 -7.68
C THR A 42 -5.00 16.96 -6.20
N LEU A 43 -3.97 17.72 -5.84
CA LEU A 43 -3.54 17.91 -4.47
C LEU A 43 -3.86 19.34 -4.00
N HIS A 44 -4.40 19.45 -2.78
CA HIS A 44 -4.61 20.75 -2.13
C HIS A 44 -3.33 21.20 -1.41
N PHE A 45 -3.15 22.52 -1.28
CA PHE A 45 -2.03 23.04 -0.51
C PHE A 45 -2.17 22.72 0.97
N TYR A 46 -1.06 22.33 1.60
CA TYR A 46 -0.98 22.13 3.05
C TYR A 46 -1.02 23.46 3.78
N ASP A 47 -1.84 23.55 4.82
CA ASP A 47 -1.88 24.71 5.71
C ASP A 47 -0.76 24.63 6.77
N LYS A 48 0.26 25.48 6.61
CA LYS A 48 1.42 25.55 7.52
C LYS A 48 1.06 26.08 8.91
N ALA A 49 -0.13 26.64 9.13
CA ALA A 49 -0.57 27.02 10.47
C ALA A 49 -0.68 25.78 11.39
N ILE A 50 -0.92 24.59 10.82
CA ILE A 50 -1.01 23.32 11.54
C ILE A 50 0.31 22.95 12.24
N ASP A 51 1.45 23.39 11.71
CA ASP A 51 2.77 23.13 12.32
C ASP A 51 2.94 23.81 13.69
N ARG A 52 2.11 24.81 14.01
CA ARG A 52 2.16 25.56 15.29
C ARG A 52 1.20 25.02 16.34
N VAL A 53 0.42 23.99 16.01
CA VAL A 53 -0.51 23.37 16.96
C VAL A 53 0.27 22.75 18.11
N SER A 54 -0.17 23.03 19.33
CA SER A 54 0.44 22.50 20.54
C SER A 54 -0.61 22.17 21.58
N VAL A 55 -0.21 21.49 22.65
CA VAL A 55 -1.10 21.21 23.79
C VAL A 55 -1.66 22.48 24.46
N ARG A 56 -0.98 23.63 24.31
CA ARG A 56 -1.43 24.93 24.83
C ARG A 56 -2.34 25.68 23.86
N THR A 57 -2.20 25.39 22.57
CA THR A 57 -2.96 26.03 21.48
C THR A 57 -3.53 24.93 20.58
N PRO A 58 -4.53 24.16 21.07
CA PRO A 58 -5.10 23.06 20.30
C PRO A 58 -6.03 23.56 19.20
N ILE A 59 -6.18 22.76 18.14
CA ILE A 59 -7.21 22.93 17.11
C ILE A 59 -8.15 21.73 17.22
N ASN A 60 -9.46 21.98 17.18
CA ASN A 60 -10.46 20.92 17.20
C ASN A 60 -10.50 20.19 15.86
N LEU A 61 -10.44 18.85 15.90
CA LEU A 61 -10.56 18.02 14.70
C LEU A 61 -11.95 18.21 14.07
N GLN A 62 -11.97 18.64 12.82
CA GLN A 62 -13.20 18.80 12.06
C GLN A 62 -13.56 17.50 11.34
N ARG A 63 -14.86 17.27 11.15
CA ARG A 63 -15.34 16.19 10.28
C ARG A 63 -15.12 16.61 8.83
N CYS A 64 -14.01 16.16 8.25
CA CYS A 64 -13.73 16.40 6.84
C CYS A 64 -14.65 15.52 5.98
N GLY A 65 -15.30 16.13 4.99
CA GLY A 65 -15.98 15.41 3.92
C GLY A 65 -15.00 15.04 2.80
N GLY A 66 -15.26 13.94 2.11
CA GLY A 66 -14.46 13.48 0.98
C GLY A 66 -14.80 12.05 0.60
N ASN A 67 -14.58 11.71 -0.67
CA ASN A 67 -14.67 10.33 -1.13
C ASN A 67 -13.28 9.70 -1.00
N PHE A 68 -13.20 8.59 -0.27
CA PHE A 68 -12.00 7.76 -0.20
C PHE A 68 -12.19 6.56 -1.11
N TYR A 69 -11.27 6.37 -2.04
CA TYR A 69 -11.30 5.26 -2.99
C TYR A 69 -10.34 4.17 -2.52
N ASN A 70 -10.87 2.98 -2.23
CA ASN A 70 -10.10 1.80 -1.88
C ASN A 70 -10.18 0.80 -3.05
N VAL A 71 -9.57 1.17 -4.18
CA VAL A 71 -9.58 0.39 -5.42
C VAL A 71 -8.48 -0.66 -5.35
N THR A 72 -8.81 -1.90 -5.71
CA THR A 72 -7.82 -2.98 -5.78
C THR A 72 -7.04 -2.92 -7.10
N THR A 73 -5.87 -3.56 -7.17
CA THR A 73 -5.03 -3.59 -8.38
C THR A 73 -5.79 -4.03 -9.64
N THR A 74 -6.76 -4.93 -9.51
CA THR A 74 -7.54 -5.48 -10.63
C THR A 74 -8.72 -4.57 -11.04
N GLU A 75 -9.18 -3.72 -10.13
CA GLU A 75 -10.28 -2.78 -10.40
C GLU A 75 -9.78 -1.41 -10.88
N ASP A 76 -8.46 -1.21 -10.92
CA ASP A 76 -7.83 0.01 -11.43
C ASP A 76 -7.68 -0.07 -12.96
N PRO A 77 -8.40 0.77 -13.73
CA PRO A 77 -8.37 0.73 -15.19
C PRO A 77 -7.02 1.18 -15.77
N VAL A 78 -6.25 2.00 -15.04
CA VAL A 78 -4.93 2.44 -15.49
C VAL A 78 -3.94 1.28 -15.36
N ILE A 79 -3.98 0.54 -14.26
CA ILE A 79 -3.14 -0.65 -14.08
C ILE A 79 -3.49 -1.71 -15.12
N GLU A 80 -4.77 -1.91 -15.41
CA GLU A 80 -5.21 -2.83 -16.46
C GLU A 80 -4.67 -2.42 -17.85
N GLU A 81 -4.76 -1.14 -18.21
CA GLU A 81 -4.21 -0.62 -19.47
C GLU A 81 -2.69 -0.84 -19.55
N LEU A 82 -1.94 -0.52 -18.48
CA LEU A 82 -0.49 -0.72 -18.41
C LEU A 82 -0.09 -2.19 -18.53
N ALA A 83 -0.91 -3.10 -17.97
CA ALA A 83 -0.71 -4.54 -18.10
C ALA A 83 -0.96 -5.02 -19.54
N GLN A 84 -2.00 -4.52 -20.20
CA GLN A 84 -2.30 -4.85 -21.61
C GLN A 84 -1.21 -4.32 -22.56
N GLN A 85 -0.62 -3.17 -22.25
CA GLN A 85 0.51 -2.60 -22.99
C GLN A 85 1.85 -3.31 -22.73
N GLY A 86 1.92 -4.19 -21.74
CA GLY A 86 3.13 -4.94 -21.41
C GLY A 86 4.24 -4.10 -20.81
N ILE A 87 3.92 -2.99 -20.13
CA ILE A 87 4.90 -2.08 -19.52
C ILE A 87 5.63 -2.74 -18.33
N GLY A 88 5.01 -3.72 -17.68
CA GLY A 88 5.57 -4.43 -16.54
C GLY A 88 5.04 -5.85 -16.40
N ASN A 89 5.63 -6.61 -15.48
CA ASN A 89 5.24 -8.00 -15.18
C ASN A 89 4.72 -8.19 -13.74
N VAL A 90 4.86 -7.19 -12.88
CA VAL A 90 4.36 -7.18 -11.50
C VAL A 90 3.67 -5.85 -11.26
N PHE A 91 2.42 -5.92 -10.78
CA PHE A 91 1.58 -4.75 -10.50
C PHE A 91 1.06 -4.84 -9.07
N ALA A 92 1.13 -3.74 -8.33
CA ALA A 92 0.66 -3.66 -6.96
C ALA A 92 0.39 -2.19 -6.58
N THR A 93 -0.42 -2.01 -5.54
CA THR A 93 -0.59 -0.72 -4.87
C THR A 93 0.38 -0.58 -3.70
N ASP A 94 0.58 0.65 -3.25
CA ASP A 94 1.40 1.01 -2.10
C ASP A 94 1.00 0.26 -0.82
N ILE A 95 -0.29 0.11 -0.55
CA ILE A 95 -0.81 -0.60 0.62
C ILE A 95 -0.40 -2.08 0.59
N ILE A 96 -0.55 -2.75 -0.56
CA ILE A 96 -0.16 -4.17 -0.71
C ILE A 96 1.34 -4.33 -0.49
N LEU A 97 2.16 -3.49 -1.14
CA LEU A 97 3.62 -3.53 -1.03
C LEU A 97 4.10 -3.21 0.39
N ALA A 98 3.57 -2.16 1.03
CA ALA A 98 3.93 -1.78 2.39
C ALA A 98 3.62 -2.92 3.37
N THR A 99 2.50 -3.61 3.19
CA THR A 99 2.12 -4.72 4.06
C THR A 99 3.05 -5.92 3.87
N LEU A 100 3.42 -6.25 2.62
CA LEU A 100 4.41 -7.29 2.33
C LEU A 100 5.81 -6.96 2.90
N MET A 101 6.27 -5.72 2.71
CA MET A 101 7.59 -5.27 3.19
C MET A 101 7.68 -5.24 4.72
N THR A 102 6.56 -5.04 5.42
CA THR A 102 6.50 -4.97 6.89
C THR A 102 5.87 -6.19 7.54
N ALA A 103 5.71 -7.28 6.78
CA ALA A 103 5.04 -8.51 7.20
C ALA A 103 5.55 -9.08 8.53
N THR A 104 6.85 -8.97 8.79
CA THR A 104 7.53 -9.48 10.00
C THR A 104 7.12 -8.78 11.29
N ARG A 105 6.42 -7.64 11.21
CA ARG A 105 5.88 -6.89 12.35
C ARG A 105 4.40 -7.15 12.59
N SER A 106 3.75 -7.89 11.70
CA SER A 106 2.32 -8.15 11.80
C SER A 106 2.02 -9.29 12.76
N VAL A 107 0.88 -9.18 13.45
CA VAL A 107 0.39 -10.23 14.37
C VAL A 107 -0.55 -11.18 13.62
N SER A 108 -1.32 -10.69 12.65
CA SER A 108 -2.16 -11.51 11.76
C SER A 108 -2.73 -10.63 10.65
N TRP A 109 -2.46 -10.98 9.39
CA TRP A 109 -3.06 -10.35 8.22
C TRP A 109 -3.03 -11.33 7.04
N ARG A 110 -3.96 -11.15 6.10
CA ARG A 110 -3.85 -11.65 4.72
C ARG A 110 -4.30 -10.53 3.81
#